data_AF-A0A953W2K5-F1
#
_entry.id   AF-A0A953W2K5-F1
#
_cell.length_a   1.000
_cell.length_b   1.000
_cell.length_c   1.000
_cell.angle_alpha   90.00
_cell.angle_beta   90.00
_cell.angle_gamma   90.00
#
_symmetry.space_group_name_H-M   'P 1'
#
loop_
_entity.id
_entity.type
_entity.pdbx_description
1 polymer ?
#
loop_
_entity_poly.entity_id
_entity_poly.type
_entity_poly.pdbx_seq_one_letter_code
_entity_poly.pdbx_strand_id
1 'polypeptide(L)'
;MFENLSERLGGVFDRLTKQGALSDDDVATALREVRVALLEADVSLPVARDFVKAVQKKATGQAVTKSVTPGQQVVKIVHDELIHVLAGDDANPGALKIDNAPAPVLMVGLQGSGKTTTTAKLAKRLKEKNGKRVLMAS
;
A
#
# COMPACT_ATOMS: atom_id res chain seq x y z
N MET A 1 -0.87 12.29 1.87
CA MET A 1 0.13 11.33 1.35
C MET A 1 -0.49 10.73 0.09
N PHE A 2 0.13 10.89 -1.09
CA PHE A 2 -0.43 10.53 -2.41
C PHE A 2 -1.78 11.18 -2.76
N GLU A 3 -1.85 12.51 -2.77
CA GLU A 3 -3.11 13.25 -3.06
C GLU A 3 -3.68 12.91 -4.44
N ASN A 4 -2.85 12.99 -5.50
CA ASN A 4 -3.30 12.70 -6.86
C ASN A 4 -3.82 11.26 -7.03
N LEU A 5 -3.10 10.27 -6.48
CA LEU A 5 -3.52 8.88 -6.50
C LEU A 5 -4.83 8.67 -5.72
N SER A 6 -4.95 9.30 -4.54
CA SER A 6 -6.13 9.19 -3.69
C SER A 6 -7.36 9.78 -4.37
N GLU A 7 -7.23 10.94 -5.02
CA GLU A 7 -8.31 11.59 -5.76
C GLU A 7 -8.77 10.74 -6.95
N ARG A 8 -7.83 10.21 -7.74
CA ARG A 8 -8.15 9.36 -8.89
C ARG A 8 -8.80 8.06 -8.50
N LEU A 9 -8.24 7.36 -7.50
CA LEU A 9 -8.84 6.11 -7.00
C LEU A 9 -10.23 6.36 -6.40
N GLY A 10 -10.40 7.46 -5.66
CA GLY A 10 -11.70 7.88 -5.13
C GLY A 10 -12.74 8.05 -6.23
N GLY A 11 -12.40 8.78 -7.30
CA GLY A 11 -13.30 8.98 -8.45
C GLY A 11 -13.66 7.70 -9.22
N VAL A 12 -12.78 6.70 -9.24
CA VAL A 12 -13.07 5.36 -9.80
C VAL A 12 -14.03 4.60 -8.90
N PHE A 13 -13.76 4.58 -7.58
CA PHE A 13 -14.57 3.86 -6.60
C PHE A 13 -15.97 4.43 -6.43
N ASP A 14 -16.11 5.76 -6.48
CA ASP A 14 -17.41 6.43 -6.43
C ASP A 14 -18.32 6.03 -7.59
N ARG A 15 -17.76 5.78 -8.78
CA ARG A 15 -18.53 5.30 -9.94
C ARG A 15 -18.96 3.85 -9.76
N LEU A 16 -18.04 2.98 -9.34
CA LEU A 16 -18.33 1.57 -9.11
C LEU A 16 -19.35 1.33 -7.99
N THR A 17 -19.31 2.14 -6.93
CA THR A 17 -20.21 1.98 -5.77
C THR A 17 -21.62 2.52 -6.00
N LYS A 18 -21.80 3.44 -6.96
CA LYS A 18 -23.11 3.95 -7.38
C LYS A 18 -23.86 3.00 -8.32
N GLN A 19 -23.16 2.05 -8.94
CA GLN A 19 -23.77 1.03 -9.80
C GLN A 19 -24.33 -0.13 -8.94
N GLY A 20 -25.60 -0.47 -9.14
CA GLY A 20 -26.28 -1.54 -8.39
C GLY A 20 -25.82 -2.95 -8.77
N ALA A 21 -25.49 -3.15 -10.05
CA ALA A 21 -24.87 -4.36 -10.58
C ALA A 21 -23.68 -3.95 -11.46
N LEU A 22 -22.60 -4.73 -11.41
CA LEU A 22 -21.42 -4.51 -12.22
C LEU A 22 -21.32 -5.61 -13.28
N SER A 23 -21.10 -5.21 -14.53
CA SER A 23 -20.68 -6.12 -15.58
C SER A 23 -19.16 -6.32 -15.54
N ASP A 24 -18.68 -7.36 -16.21
CA ASP A 24 -17.24 -7.59 -16.38
C ASP A 24 -16.56 -6.41 -17.11
N ASP A 25 -17.28 -5.75 -18.02
CA ASP A 25 -16.80 -4.58 -18.76
C ASP A 25 -16.66 -3.33 -17.87
N ASP A 26 -17.58 -3.12 -16.91
CA ASP A 26 -17.50 -2.04 -15.92
C ASP A 26 -16.24 -2.22 -15.07
N VAL A 27 -16.00 -3.45 -14.60
CA VAL A 27 -14.80 -3.79 -13.81
C VAL A 27 -13.54 -3.61 -14.65
N ALA A 28 -13.50 -4.10 -15.89
CA ALA A 28 -12.35 -3.94 -16.77
C ALA A 28 -12.04 -2.46 -17.06
N THR A 29 -13.06 -1.62 -17.24
CA THR A 29 -12.90 -0.18 -17.46
C THR A 29 -12.34 0.50 -16.22
N ALA A 30 -12.88 0.22 -15.04
CA ALA A 30 -12.36 0.75 -13.79
C ALA A 30 -10.89 0.34 -13.54
N LEU A 31 -10.54 -0.91 -13.82
CA LEU A 31 -9.16 -1.39 -13.68
C LEU A 31 -8.17 -0.74 -14.66
N ARG A 32 -8.61 -0.34 -15.85
CA ARG A 32 -7.78 0.47 -16.77
C ARG A 32 -7.48 1.83 -16.17
N GLU A 33 -8.46 2.48 -15.56
CA GLU A 33 -8.26 3.78 -14.93
C GLU A 33 -7.36 3.70 -13.69
N VAL A 34 -7.54 2.66 -12.86
CA VAL A 34 -6.63 2.36 -11.74
C VAL A 34 -5.20 2.19 -12.25
N ARG A 35 -5.00 1.47 -13.36
CA ARG A 35 -3.67 1.30 -13.97
C ARG A 35 -3.05 2.64 -14.35
N VAL A 36 -3.82 3.52 -15.01
CA VAL A 36 -3.34 4.86 -15.40
C VAL A 36 -2.97 5.67 -14.16
N ALA A 37 -3.82 5.66 -13.13
CA ALA A 37 -3.55 6.36 -11.87
C ALA A 37 -2.27 5.87 -11.18
N LEU A 38 -2.01 4.55 -11.19
CA LEU A 38 -0.77 3.99 -10.65
C LEU A 38 0.46 4.46 -11.43
N LEU A 39 0.41 4.43 -12.77
CA LEU A 39 1.53 4.86 -13.61
C LEU A 39 1.84 6.35 -13.46
N GLU A 40 0.81 7.19 -13.34
CA GLU A 40 0.99 8.62 -13.07
C GLU A 40 1.52 8.90 -11.67
N ALA A 41 1.33 7.99 -10.73
CA ALA A 41 1.86 8.06 -9.37
C ALA A 41 3.28 7.46 -9.25
N ASP A 42 4.03 7.41 -10.35
CA ASP A 42 5.40 6.86 -10.44
C ASP A 42 5.52 5.37 -10.04
N VAL A 43 4.43 4.60 -10.11
CA VAL A 43 4.50 3.15 -9.91
C VAL A 43 5.06 2.49 -11.17
N SER A 44 6.06 1.61 -10.99
CA SER A 44 6.69 0.92 -12.12
C SER A 44 5.67 0.10 -12.94
N LEU A 45 5.86 0.09 -14.25
CA LEU A 45 4.98 -0.63 -15.18
C LEU A 45 4.80 -2.12 -14.83
N PRO A 46 5.83 -2.90 -14.44
CA PRO A 46 5.66 -4.29 -14.03
C PRO A 46 4.73 -4.42 -12.82
N VAL A 47 4.93 -3.58 -11.79
CA VAL A 47 4.12 -3.59 -10.57
C VAL A 47 2.66 -3.23 -10.88
N ALA A 48 2.42 -2.16 -11.64
CA ALA A 48 1.07 -1.76 -12.01
C ALA A 48 0.34 -2.82 -12.85
N ARG A 49 1.07 -3.49 -13.76
CA ARG A 49 0.52 -4.59 -14.57
C ARG A 49 0.13 -5.78 -13.72
N ASP A 50 1.02 -6.20 -12.82
CA ASP A 50 0.82 -7.41 -12.02
C ASP A 50 -0.26 -7.18 -10.96
N PHE A 51 -0.31 -5.97 -10.37
CA PHE A 51 -1.40 -5.51 -9.51
C PHE A 51 -2.77 -5.63 -10.18
N VAL A 52 -2.93 -5.06 -11.39
CA VAL A 52 -4.22 -5.08 -12.11
C VAL A 52 -4.64 -6.51 -12.46
N LYS A 53 -3.70 -7.36 -12.86
CA LYS A 53 -3.98 -8.78 -13.14
C LYS A 53 -4.46 -9.52 -11.89
N ALA A 54 -3.83 -9.27 -10.74
CA ALA A 54 -4.22 -9.88 -9.48
C ALA A 54 -5.62 -9.46 -9.04
N VAL A 55 -5.92 -8.15 -9.13
CA VAL A 55 -7.26 -7.61 -8.83
C VAL A 55 -8.31 -8.20 -9.77
N GLN A 56 -8.04 -8.23 -11.08
CA GLN A 56 -9.00 -8.75 -12.07
C GLN A 56 -9.35 -10.23 -11.80
N LYS A 57 -8.35 -11.06 -11.49
CA LYS A 57 -8.55 -12.47 -11.14
C LYS A 57 -9.39 -12.65 -9.88
N LYS A 58 -9.20 -11.79 -8.88
CA LYS A 58 -9.97 -11.84 -7.62
C LYS A 58 -11.40 -11.32 -7.81
N ALA A 59 -11.59 -10.29 -8.64
CA ALA A 59 -12.88 -9.67 -8.91
C ALA A 59 -13.83 -10.60 -9.71
N THR A 60 -13.30 -11.40 -10.63
CA THR A 60 -14.11 -12.37 -11.40
C THR A 60 -14.32 -13.69 -10.65
N GLY A 61 -13.39 -14.07 -9.75
CA GLY A 61 -13.43 -15.35 -9.05
C GLY A 61 -14.19 -15.36 -7.71
N GLN A 62 -14.37 -14.21 -7.06
CA GLN A 62 -15.20 -14.12 -5.85
C GLN A 62 -16.66 -13.94 -6.23
N ALA A 63 -17.48 -14.95 -5.95
CA ALA A 63 -18.93 -14.79 -5.94
C ALA A 63 -19.26 -13.63 -4.99
N VAL A 64 -19.79 -12.53 -5.55
CA VAL A 64 -20.16 -11.34 -4.79
C VAL A 64 -21.09 -11.78 -3.66
N THR A 65 -20.59 -11.68 -2.42
CA THR A 65 -21.32 -12.12 -1.23
C THR A 65 -22.65 -11.38 -1.14
N LYS A 66 -23.75 -12.10 -0.91
CA LYS A 66 -25.13 -11.54 -0.92
C LYS A 66 -25.37 -10.34 0.00
N SER A 67 -24.47 -10.06 0.95
CA SER A 67 -24.58 -8.98 1.93
C SER A 67 -23.82 -7.69 1.58
N VAL A 68 -23.04 -7.66 0.49
CA VAL A 68 -22.20 -6.51 0.12
C VAL A 68 -22.48 -6.12 -1.33
N THR A 69 -22.56 -4.81 -1.61
CA THR A 69 -22.74 -4.34 -2.99
C THR A 69 -21.52 -4.70 -3.85
N PRO A 70 -21.70 -5.07 -5.14
CA PRO A 70 -20.60 -5.44 -6.03
C PRO A 70 -19.47 -4.40 -6.06
N GLY A 71 -19.82 -3.11 -6.11
CA GLY A 71 -18.83 -2.02 -6.08
C GLY A 71 -17.96 -2.02 -4.83
N GLN A 72 -18.55 -2.20 -3.65
CA GLN A 72 -17.79 -2.27 -2.39
C GLN A 72 -16.90 -3.51 -2.34
N GLN A 73 -17.32 -4.62 -2.95
CA GLN A 73 -16.46 -5.80 -3.06
C GLN A 73 -15.21 -5.51 -3.91
N VAL A 74 -15.36 -4.81 -5.04
CA VAL A 74 -14.22 -4.42 -5.88
C VAL A 74 -13.28 -3.48 -5.14
N VAL A 75 -13.82 -2.48 -4.43
CA VAL A 75 -13.01 -1.57 -3.59
C VAL A 75 -12.19 -2.35 -2.56
N LYS A 76 -12.81 -3.32 -1.88
CA LYS A 76 -12.12 -4.19 -0.93
C LYS A 76 -10.99 -4.97 -1.60
N ILE A 77 -11.23 -5.59 -2.74
CA ILE A 77 -10.22 -6.37 -3.46
C ILE A 77 -9.02 -5.49 -3.83
N VAL A 78 -9.26 -4.27 -4.32
CA VAL A 78 -8.20 -3.30 -4.64
C VAL A 78 -7.43 -2.90 -3.38
N HIS A 79 -8.12 -2.63 -2.28
CA HIS A 79 -7.50 -2.29 -1.00
C HIS A 79 -6.62 -3.43 -0.45
N ASP A 80 -7.13 -4.65 -0.45
CA ASP A 80 -6.39 -5.83 0.00
C ASP A 80 -5.15 -6.08 -0.88
N GLU A 81 -5.25 -5.84 -2.18
CA GLU A 81 -4.09 -5.92 -3.08
C GLU A 81 -3.07 -4.80 -2.82
N LEU A 82 -3.51 -3.58 -2.51
CA LEU A 82 -2.59 -2.48 -2.15
C LEU A 82 -1.81 -2.82 -0.88
N ILE A 83 -2.50 -3.38 0.13
CA ILE A 83 -1.84 -3.88 1.35
C ILE A 83 -0.83 -4.96 1.01
N HIS A 84 -1.22 -5.94 0.18
CA HIS A 84 -0.33 -7.04 -0.19
C HIS A 84 0.95 -6.55 -0.88
N VAL A 85 0.81 -5.64 -1.87
CA VAL A 85 1.96 -5.08 -2.59
C VAL A 85 2.87 -4.25 -1.69
N LEU A 86 2.30 -3.49 -0.74
CA LEU A 86 3.08 -2.64 0.16
C LEU A 86 3.71 -3.40 1.33
N ALA A 87 3.06 -4.46 1.82
CA ALA A 87 3.58 -5.30 2.90
C ALA A 87 4.71 -6.23 2.41
N GLY A 88 4.63 -6.69 1.17
CA GLY A 88 5.51 -7.74 0.65
C GLY A 88 5.33 -9.06 1.41
N ASP A 89 6.41 -9.83 1.54
CA ASP A 89 6.40 -11.13 2.21
C ASP A 89 6.52 -11.04 3.74
N ASP A 90 6.65 -9.84 4.30
CA ASP A 90 6.83 -9.66 5.76
C ASP A 90 5.47 -9.67 6.47
N ALA A 91 5.31 -10.58 7.43
CA ALA A 91 4.12 -10.66 8.28
C ALA A 91 3.98 -9.48 9.26
N ASN A 92 5.04 -8.71 9.50
CA ASN A 92 4.99 -7.52 10.35
C ASN A 92 5.84 -6.35 9.77
N PRO A 93 5.39 -5.76 8.66
CA PRO A 93 6.13 -4.68 8.00
C PRO A 93 6.27 -3.48 8.93
N GLY A 94 7.51 -3.12 9.24
CA GLY A 94 7.83 -1.95 10.08
C GLY A 94 8.24 -2.27 11.53
N ALA A 95 8.22 -3.54 11.94
CA ALA A 95 8.84 -3.95 13.20
C ALA A 95 10.36 -4.04 13.06
N LEU A 96 11.08 -3.17 13.77
CA LEU A 96 12.54 -3.29 13.91
C LEU A 96 12.85 -4.43 14.89
N LYS A 97 13.65 -5.40 14.45
CA LYS A 97 14.14 -6.51 15.28
C LYS A 97 15.25 -6.00 16.22
N ILE A 98 14.86 -5.51 17.40
CA ILE A 98 15.76 -4.90 18.41
C ILE A 98 15.53 -5.47 19.82
N ASP A 99 15.10 -6.72 19.89
CA ASP A 99 14.72 -7.37 21.15
C ASP A 99 15.95 -7.77 21.98
N ASN A 100 17.07 -8.08 21.32
CA ASN A 100 18.32 -8.49 21.96
C ASN A 100 19.34 -7.35 21.96
N ALA A 101 19.86 -7.00 23.13
CA ALA A 101 20.90 -5.97 23.26
C ALA A 101 22.31 -6.59 23.26
N PRO A 102 23.31 -5.97 22.58
CA PRO A 102 23.19 -4.79 21.73
C PRO A 102 22.57 -5.10 20.35
N ALA A 103 21.68 -4.22 19.86
CA ALA A 103 21.07 -4.31 18.53
C ALA A 103 21.64 -3.21 17.61
N PRO A 104 22.72 -3.49 16.84
CA PRO A 104 23.28 -2.51 15.92
C PRO A 104 22.32 -2.27 14.74
N VAL A 105 22.04 -1.00 14.44
CA VAL A 105 21.23 -0.58 13.29
C VAL A 105 22.09 0.29 12.38
N LEU A 106 22.35 -0.19 11.17
CA LEU A 106 23.11 0.55 10.16
C LEU A 106 22.18 1.42 9.30
N MET A 107 22.46 2.71 9.23
CA MET A 107 21.70 3.67 8.45
C MET A 107 22.42 3.97 7.13
N VAL A 108 21.92 3.44 6.03
CA VAL A 108 22.49 3.62 4.67
C VAL A 108 21.51 4.34 3.73
N GLY A 109 22.02 4.92 2.64
CA GLY A 109 21.23 5.68 1.66
C GLY A 109 22.01 6.83 1.02
N LEU A 110 21.40 7.49 0.03
CA LEU A 110 22.02 8.58 -0.74
C LEU A 110 22.12 9.90 0.07
N GLN A 111 22.98 10.82 -0.37
CA GLN A 111 23.01 12.18 0.22
C GLN A 111 21.64 12.84 0.07
N GLY A 112 21.18 13.57 1.09
CA GLY A 112 19.88 14.23 1.06
C GLY A 112 18.67 13.31 1.26
N SER A 113 18.85 11.98 1.38
CA SER A 113 17.73 11.03 1.61
C SER A 113 17.17 11.05 3.04
N GLY A 114 17.60 12.00 3.88
CA GLY A 114 17.14 12.14 5.25
C GLY A 114 17.76 11.20 6.28
N LYS A 115 18.86 10.48 5.97
CA LYS A 115 19.50 9.50 6.87
C LYS A 115 19.68 10.01 8.30
N THR A 116 20.42 11.11 8.47
CA THR A 116 20.74 11.69 9.80
C THR A 116 19.48 12.08 10.57
N THR A 117 18.52 12.72 9.88
CA THR A 117 17.23 13.12 10.46
C THR A 117 16.41 11.91 10.87
N THR A 118 16.38 10.87 10.05
CA THR A 118 15.68 9.61 10.34
C THR A 118 16.34 8.88 11.51
N THR A 119 17.68 8.87 11.61
CA THR A 119 18.41 8.31 12.77
C THR A 119 17.97 8.97 14.06
N ALA A 120 17.93 10.31 14.11
CA ALA A 120 17.51 11.05 15.30
C ALA A 120 16.03 10.82 15.66
N LYS A 121 15.13 10.82 14.66
CA LYS A 121 13.71 10.52 14.86
C LYS A 121 13.49 9.10 15.37
N LEU A 122 14.23 8.14 14.82
CA LEU A 122 14.17 6.74 15.23
C LEU A 122 14.68 6.58 16.67
N ALA A 123 15.83 7.19 17.01
CA ALA A 123 16.37 7.17 18.36
C ALA A 123 15.38 7.76 19.38
N LYS A 124 14.75 8.90 19.06
CA LYS A 124 13.70 9.52 19.88
C LYS A 124 12.51 8.58 20.06
N ARG A 125 12.00 7.98 18.97
CA ARG A 125 10.87 7.05 19.01
C ARG A 125 11.18 5.82 19.89
N LEU A 126 12.37 5.23 19.75
CA LEU A 126 12.78 4.06 20.53
C LEU A 126 12.93 4.38 22.02
N LYS A 127 13.43 5.57 22.35
CA LYS A 127 13.53 6.03 23.74
C LYS A 127 12.15 6.30 24.35
N GLU A 128 11.30 7.05 23.66
CA GLU A 128 10.02 7.53 24.20
C GLU A 128 8.90 6.48 24.14
N LYS A 129 8.76 5.77 23.02
CA LYS A 129 7.65 4.82 22.82
C LYS A 129 8.01 3.39 23.22
N ASN A 130 9.27 3.00 23.07
CA ASN A 130 9.71 1.62 23.31
C ASN A 130 10.55 1.46 24.59
N GLY A 131 10.84 2.56 25.31
CA GLY A 131 11.61 2.54 26.56
C GLY A 131 13.05 2.03 26.42
N LYS A 132 13.61 2.03 25.19
CA LYS A 132 14.94 1.49 24.90
C LYS A 132 16.02 2.53 25.22
N ARG A 133 17.18 2.07 25.69
CA ARG A 133 18.40 2.90 25.75
C ARG A 133 19.04 2.90 24.36
N VAL A 134 19.30 4.07 23.82
CA VAL A 134 19.83 4.25 22.46
C VAL A 134 21.15 5.00 22.53
N LEU A 135 22.14 4.49 21.79
CA LEU A 135 23.38 5.18 21.49
C LEU A 135 23.39 5.52 20.00
N MET A 136 23.69 6.77 19.65
CA MET A 136 23.88 7.18 18.26
C MET A 136 25.37 7.32 17.97
N ALA A 137 25.78 6.90 16.78
CA ALA A 137 27.12 7.10 16.24
C ALA A 137 26.99 7.53 14.77
N SER A 138 27.88 8.40 14.31
CA SER A 138 27.91 8.94 12.94
C SER A 138 29.30 8.88 12.37
#